data_AF-A0A928WHB8-F1
#
_entry.id   AF-A0A928WHB8-F1
#
_cell.length_a   1.000
_cell.length_b   1.000
_cell.length_c   1.000
_cell.angle_alpha   90.00
_cell.angle_beta   90.00
_cell.angle_gamma   90.00
#
_symmetry.space_group_name_H-M   'P 1'
#
loop_
_entity.id
_entity.type
_entity.pdbx_description
1 polymer ?
#
loop_
_entity_poly.entity_id
_entity_poly.type
_entity_poly.pdbx_seq_one_letter_code
_entity_poly.pdbx_strand_id
1 'polypeptide(L)'
;MRCQFLVLRRAIVIVSTFLLLLGNPALAAERVVLKYSIFRETISVEELATFAETGELSRSLRVNFALARQDPQAIRQYLITPVQVDLVILDKVLNSPVGNVILDELSQVIHTPSRAADRQALRSALILSASKDGQVTLLEIIQNYPTPDVEVDGDRLENAYRQLRRLQTGLQDLLKF
;
A
#
# COMPACT_ATOMS: atom_id res chain seq x y z
N MET A 1 24.90 -48.61 -20.76
CA MET A 1 24.93 -47.55 -19.71
C MET A 1 24.44 -46.17 -20.20
N ARG A 2 23.61 -46.07 -21.27
CA ARG A 2 23.11 -44.79 -21.83
C ARG A 2 21.67 -44.42 -21.42
N CYS A 3 20.91 -45.35 -20.84
CA CYS A 3 19.49 -45.14 -20.51
C CYS A 3 19.25 -44.36 -19.20
N GLN A 4 20.17 -44.44 -18.23
CA GLN A 4 20.01 -43.76 -16.93
C GLN A 4 20.20 -42.24 -17.03
N PHE A 5 21.03 -41.76 -17.97
CA PHE A 5 21.26 -40.33 -18.20
C PHE A 5 20.04 -39.60 -18.80
N LEU A 6 19.17 -40.33 -19.52
CA LEU A 6 18.02 -39.75 -20.21
C LEU A 6 16.82 -39.55 -19.26
N VAL A 7 16.68 -40.42 -18.26
CA VAL A 7 15.69 -40.29 -17.17
C VAL A 7 16.07 -39.15 -16.23
N LEU A 8 17.36 -38.98 -15.94
CA LEU A 8 17.87 -37.90 -15.08
C LEU A 8 17.64 -36.51 -15.70
N ARG A 9 17.82 -36.36 -17.02
CA ARG A 9 17.53 -35.11 -17.74
C ARG A 9 16.06 -34.72 -17.73
N ARG A 10 15.13 -35.69 -17.77
CA ARG A 10 13.68 -35.44 -17.73
C ARG A 10 13.19 -35.08 -16.32
N ALA A 11 13.79 -35.66 -15.28
CA ALA A 11 13.48 -35.31 -13.90
C ALA A 11 13.86 -33.85 -13.56
N ILE A 12 14.98 -33.36 -14.09
CA ILE A 12 15.44 -31.97 -13.88
C ILE A 12 14.47 -30.94 -14.48
N VAL A 13 13.86 -31.23 -15.63
CA VAL A 13 12.88 -30.33 -16.26
C VAL A 13 11.59 -30.25 -15.44
N ILE A 14 11.13 -31.36 -14.84
CA ILE A 14 9.90 -31.36 -14.03
C ILE A 14 10.09 -30.60 -12.71
N VAL A 15 11.26 -30.71 -12.08
CA VAL A 15 11.58 -29.98 -10.84
C VAL A 15 11.74 -28.47 -11.11
N SER A 16 12.32 -28.08 -12.25
CA SER A 16 12.49 -26.66 -12.61
C SER A 16 11.16 -25.94 -12.88
N THR A 17 10.16 -26.65 -13.42
CA THR A 17 8.83 -26.06 -13.67
C THR A 17 8.00 -25.94 -12.38
N PHE A 18 8.22 -26.82 -11.40
CA PHE A 18 7.50 -26.77 -10.11
C PHE A 18 7.93 -25.58 -9.23
N LEU A 19 9.20 -25.15 -9.32
CA LEU A 19 9.68 -23.97 -8.58
C LEU A 19 9.11 -22.64 -9.10
N LEU A 20 8.68 -22.55 -10.35
CA LEU A 20 8.05 -21.34 -10.91
C LEU A 20 6.57 -21.20 -10.49
N LEU A 21 5.96 -22.25 -9.95
CA LEU A 21 4.59 -22.25 -9.40
C LEU A 21 4.54 -21.89 -7.92
N LEU A 22 5.69 -21.80 -7.24
CA LEU A 22 5.82 -21.07 -5.99
C LEU A 22 5.85 -19.57 -6.32
N GLY A 23 4.73 -19.05 -6.83
CA GLY A 23 4.55 -17.62 -6.93
C GLY A 23 4.80 -17.05 -5.55
N ASN A 24 5.85 -16.24 -5.40
CA ASN A 24 5.93 -15.37 -4.23
C ASN A 24 4.59 -14.62 -4.20
N PRO A 25 3.84 -14.66 -3.08
CA PRO A 25 2.69 -13.77 -2.96
C PRO A 25 3.21 -12.39 -3.34
N ALA A 26 2.57 -11.76 -4.33
CA ALA A 26 2.93 -10.40 -4.69
C ALA A 26 2.93 -9.60 -3.39
N LEU A 27 3.98 -8.82 -3.13
CA LEU A 27 4.11 -8.01 -1.92
C LEU A 27 3.15 -6.83 -2.01
N ALA A 28 1.86 -7.13 -1.97
CA ALA A 28 0.76 -6.22 -2.16
C ALA A 28 -0.39 -6.68 -1.26
N ALA A 29 -1.13 -5.72 -0.71
CA ALA A 29 -2.29 -6.05 0.09
C ALA A 29 -3.42 -6.54 -0.82
N GLU A 30 -4.10 -7.59 -0.38
CA GLU A 30 -5.31 -8.11 -1.03
C GLU A 30 -6.56 -7.63 -0.29
N ARG A 31 -6.43 -7.35 1.01
CA ARG A 31 -7.54 -6.93 1.88
C ARG A 31 -7.19 -5.69 2.69
N VAL A 32 -8.20 -4.86 2.88
CA VAL A 32 -8.15 -3.69 3.76
C VAL A 32 -9.09 -3.92 4.93
N VAL A 33 -8.53 -3.89 6.14
CA VAL A 33 -9.32 -3.86 7.37
C VAL A 33 -9.58 -2.39 7.70
N LEU A 34 -10.76 -1.92 7.30
CA LEU A 34 -11.21 -0.56 7.57
C LEU A 34 -11.73 -0.46 8.99
N LYS A 35 -11.17 0.45 9.76
CA LYS A 35 -11.62 0.78 11.10
C LYS A 35 -12.25 2.17 11.13
N TYR A 36 -13.48 2.26 11.61
CA TYR A 36 -14.19 3.51 11.86
C TYR A 36 -14.76 3.48 13.27
N SER A 37 -14.16 4.22 14.20
CA SER A 37 -14.51 4.24 15.60
C SER A 37 -14.47 2.82 16.21
N ILE A 38 -15.64 2.28 16.58
CA ILE A 38 -15.81 0.91 17.10
C ILE A 38 -16.04 -0.14 16.01
N PHE A 39 -16.32 0.29 14.78
CA PHE A 39 -16.59 -0.59 13.65
C PHE A 39 -15.28 -1.03 12.99
N ARG A 40 -15.25 -2.29 12.59
CA ARG A 40 -14.13 -2.91 11.86
C ARG A 40 -14.72 -3.81 10.78
N GLU A 41 -14.42 -3.49 9.54
CA GLU A 41 -14.91 -4.22 8.37
C GLU A 41 -13.74 -4.55 7.45
N THR A 42 -13.77 -5.73 6.85
CA THR A 42 -12.75 -6.16 5.88
C THR A 42 -13.35 -6.10 4.49
N ILE A 43 -12.69 -5.35 3.59
CA ILE A 43 -13.02 -5.27 2.16
C ILE A 43 -11.82 -5.70 1.32
N SER A 44 -12.03 -6.02 0.04
CA SER A 44 -10.90 -6.25 -0.86
C SER A 44 -10.26 -4.92 -1.25
N VAL A 45 -8.95 -4.95 -1.51
CA VAL A 45 -8.25 -3.81 -2.12
C VAL A 45 -8.83 -3.48 -3.49
N GLU A 46 -9.32 -4.47 -4.23
CA GLU A 46 -10.00 -4.29 -5.51
C GLU A 46 -11.33 -3.52 -5.38
N GLU A 47 -12.14 -3.79 -4.36
CA GLU A 47 -13.38 -3.05 -4.09
C GLU A 47 -13.07 -1.59 -3.74
N LEU A 48 -12.04 -1.36 -2.92
CA LEU A 48 -11.57 -0.02 -2.58
C LEU A 48 -11.04 0.73 -3.81
N ALA A 49 -10.23 0.06 -4.64
CA ALA A 49 -9.66 0.62 -5.86
C ALA A 49 -10.75 0.97 -6.87
N THR A 50 -11.73 0.09 -7.08
CA THR A 50 -12.89 0.35 -7.94
C THR A 50 -13.59 1.64 -7.53
N PHE A 51 -13.92 1.76 -6.25
CA PHE A 51 -14.53 2.98 -5.72
C PHE A 51 -13.64 4.22 -5.88
N ALA A 52 -12.35 4.10 -5.57
CA ALA A 52 -11.41 5.20 -5.67
C ALA A 52 -11.26 5.69 -7.12
N GLU A 53 -11.12 4.79 -8.07
CA GLU A 53 -10.88 5.11 -9.47
C GLU A 53 -12.15 5.57 -10.19
N THR A 54 -13.25 4.81 -10.09
CA THR A 54 -14.49 5.06 -10.86
C THR A 54 -15.50 5.93 -10.11
N GLY A 55 -15.43 5.97 -8.78
CA GLY A 55 -16.46 6.57 -7.93
C GLY A 55 -17.64 5.65 -7.64
N GLU A 56 -17.65 4.43 -8.17
CA GLU A 56 -18.74 3.47 -7.95
C GLU A 56 -18.65 2.82 -6.57
N LEU A 57 -19.72 2.98 -5.78
CA LEU A 57 -19.86 2.33 -4.48
C LEU A 57 -20.59 1.00 -4.61
N SER A 58 -19.92 -0.08 -4.21
CA SER A 58 -20.57 -1.35 -3.90
C SER A 58 -21.66 -1.17 -2.83
N ARG A 59 -22.56 -2.14 -2.72
CA ARG A 59 -23.61 -2.10 -1.70
C ARG A 59 -23.02 -2.12 -0.28
N SER A 60 -22.02 -2.97 -0.04
CA SER A 60 -21.30 -3.08 1.23
C SER A 60 -20.63 -1.76 1.60
N LEU A 61 -19.82 -1.20 0.71
CA LEU A 61 -19.05 0.01 0.98
C LEU A 61 -19.94 1.22 1.23
N ARG A 62 -21.07 1.32 0.53
CA ARG A 62 -22.09 2.35 0.75
C ARG A 62 -22.69 2.28 2.16
N VAL A 63 -23.03 1.06 2.62
CA VAL A 63 -23.54 0.85 3.98
C VAL A 63 -22.46 1.20 5.01
N ASN A 64 -21.23 0.76 4.78
CA ASN A 64 -20.10 1.01 5.69
C ASN A 64 -19.86 2.51 5.87
N PHE A 65 -19.79 3.29 4.79
CA PHE A 65 -19.61 4.75 4.88
C PHE A 65 -20.80 5.45 5.54
N ALA A 66 -22.04 5.01 5.28
CA ALA A 66 -23.21 5.58 5.93
C ALA A 66 -23.20 5.33 7.45
N LEU A 67 -22.87 4.11 7.89
CA LEU A 67 -22.74 3.77 9.30
C LEU A 67 -21.60 4.52 9.99
N ALA A 68 -20.47 4.66 9.28
CA ALA A 68 -19.31 5.42 9.75
C ALA A 68 -19.50 6.94 9.67
N ARG A 69 -20.61 7.44 9.11
CA ARG A 69 -20.89 8.87 8.85
C ARG A 69 -19.79 9.56 8.05
N GLN A 70 -19.20 8.83 7.11
CA GLN A 70 -18.15 9.34 6.23
C GLN A 70 -18.74 9.84 4.93
N ASP A 71 -18.16 10.92 4.39
CA ASP A 71 -18.45 11.38 3.03
C ASP A 71 -17.61 10.57 2.03
N PRO A 72 -18.23 9.73 1.17
CA PRO A 72 -17.48 8.97 0.18
C PRO A 72 -16.67 9.86 -0.75
N GLN A 73 -17.14 11.07 -1.10
CA GLN A 73 -16.38 11.94 -2.01
C GLN A 73 -15.09 12.44 -1.37
N ALA A 74 -15.12 12.81 -0.09
CA ALA A 74 -13.94 13.16 0.67
C ALA A 74 -12.95 11.99 0.78
N ILE A 75 -13.42 10.79 1.13
CA ILE A 75 -12.58 9.59 1.22
C ILE A 75 -11.93 9.29 -0.13
N ARG A 76 -12.70 9.32 -1.22
CA ARG A 76 -12.19 9.12 -2.58
C ARG A 76 -11.10 10.13 -2.90
N GLN A 77 -11.31 11.41 -2.61
CA GLN A 77 -10.32 12.45 -2.84
C GLN A 77 -9.00 12.14 -2.10
N TYR A 78 -9.07 11.73 -0.83
CA TYR A 78 -7.87 11.37 -0.06
C TYR A 78 -7.12 10.17 -0.65
N LEU A 79 -7.85 9.19 -1.18
CA LEU A 79 -7.28 7.98 -1.77
C LEU A 79 -6.53 8.24 -3.07
N ILE A 80 -7.07 9.09 -3.96
CA ILE A 80 -6.57 9.23 -5.34
C ILE A 80 -5.79 10.51 -5.62
N THR A 81 -5.69 11.45 -4.68
CA THR A 81 -4.93 12.70 -4.94
C THR A 81 -3.44 12.39 -5.04
N PRO A 82 -2.80 12.60 -6.20
CA PRO A 82 -1.39 12.30 -6.37
C PRO A 82 -0.51 13.32 -5.67
N VAL A 83 0.62 12.83 -5.18
CA VAL A 83 1.69 13.62 -4.59
C VAL A 83 2.96 13.40 -5.39
N GLN A 84 3.46 14.45 -6.04
CA GLN A 84 4.69 14.38 -6.83
C GLN A 84 5.90 14.21 -5.94
N VAL A 85 6.75 13.24 -6.27
CA VAL A 85 7.97 12.93 -5.54
C VAL A 85 9.12 12.63 -6.51
N ASP A 86 10.32 13.05 -6.15
CA ASP A 86 11.53 12.49 -6.76
C ASP A 86 11.91 11.23 -5.99
N LEU A 87 12.11 10.11 -6.69
CA LEU A 87 12.35 8.81 -6.06
C LEU A 87 13.63 8.79 -5.22
N VAL A 88 14.70 9.45 -5.69
CA VAL A 88 16.00 9.47 -5.01
C VAL A 88 15.91 10.31 -3.73
N ILE A 89 15.23 11.45 -3.79
CA ILE A 89 15.05 12.31 -2.63
C ILE A 89 14.07 11.69 -1.64
N LEU A 90 13.00 11.06 -2.13
CA LEU A 90 12.07 10.31 -1.29
C LEU A 90 12.81 9.24 -0.48
N ASP A 91 13.66 8.42 -1.12
CA ASP A 91 14.45 7.40 -0.43
C ASP A 91 15.35 8.01 0.65
N LYS A 92 16.07 9.10 0.35
CA LYS A 92 16.89 9.80 1.34
C LYS A 92 16.07 10.31 2.52
N VAL A 93 14.91 10.92 2.25
CA VAL A 93 14.03 11.45 3.30
C VAL A 93 13.49 10.33 4.16
N LEU A 94 12.96 9.25 3.58
CA LEU A 94 12.38 8.13 4.32
C LEU A 94 13.41 7.35 5.16
N ASN A 95 14.70 7.49 4.87
CA ASN A 95 15.80 6.93 5.67
C ASN A 95 16.41 7.93 6.69
N SER A 96 15.84 9.14 6.81
CA SER A 96 16.29 10.17 7.75
C SER A 96 15.49 10.20 9.05
N PRO A 97 15.98 10.87 10.12
CA PRO A 97 15.21 11.07 11.35
C PRO A 97 13.86 11.79 11.12
N VAL A 98 13.81 12.78 10.22
CA VAL A 98 12.58 13.47 9.84
C VAL A 98 11.61 12.50 9.14
N GLY A 99 12.11 11.69 8.22
CA GLY A 99 11.28 10.68 7.55
C GLY A 99 10.72 9.65 8.53
N ASN A 100 11.48 9.25 9.54
CA ASN A 100 10.99 8.35 10.58
C ASN A 100 9.78 8.93 11.32
N VAL A 101 9.79 10.24 11.64
CA VAL A 101 8.63 10.91 12.26
C VAL A 101 7.40 10.86 11.36
N ILE A 102 7.57 11.16 10.06
CA ILE A 102 6.46 11.12 9.10
C ILE A 102 5.90 9.70 8.96
N LEU A 103 6.78 8.69 8.87
CA LEU A 103 6.38 7.29 8.82
C LEU A 103 5.64 6.86 10.10
N ASP A 104 6.05 7.36 11.27
CA ASP A 104 5.39 7.08 12.54
C ASP A 104 4.01 7.75 12.65
N GLU A 105 3.83 8.91 12.02
CA GLU A 105 2.52 9.58 11.93
C GLU A 105 1.59 8.86 10.94
N LEU A 106 2.13 8.40 9.80
CA LEU A 106 1.38 7.61 8.83
C LEU A 106 0.97 6.25 9.42
N SER A 107 1.83 5.61 10.23
CA SER A 107 1.53 4.31 10.87
C SER A 107 0.44 4.38 11.94
N GLN A 108 0.06 5.59 12.38
CA GLN A 108 -1.13 5.76 13.19
C GLN A 108 -2.42 5.49 12.42
N VAL A 109 -2.36 5.56 11.09
CA VAL A 109 -3.51 5.45 10.19
C VAL A 109 -3.43 4.19 9.34
N ILE A 110 -2.29 3.92 8.70
CA ILE A 110 -2.10 2.78 7.80
C ILE A 110 -1.01 1.88 8.38
N HIS A 111 -1.38 0.68 8.80
CA HIS A 111 -0.46 -0.18 9.54
C HIS A 111 -0.71 -1.68 9.30
N THR A 112 0.26 -2.50 9.69
CA THR A 112 0.08 -3.95 9.72
C THR A 112 -0.93 -4.35 10.81
N PRO A 113 -1.65 -5.48 10.66
CA PRO A 113 -2.52 -6.00 11.72
C PRO A 113 -1.78 -6.29 13.04
N SER A 114 -0.52 -6.69 12.96
CA SER A 114 0.33 -6.98 14.13
C SER A 114 0.93 -5.74 14.78
N ARG A 115 0.82 -4.55 14.16
CA ARG A 115 1.51 -3.30 14.57
C ARG A 115 3.03 -3.46 14.64
N ALA A 116 3.58 -4.39 13.87
CA ALA A 116 4.99 -4.71 13.86
C ALA A 116 5.62 -4.24 12.54
N ALA A 117 6.78 -3.61 12.64
CA ALA A 117 7.54 -3.13 11.48
C ALA A 117 6.77 -2.18 10.54
N ASP A 118 5.76 -1.46 11.04
CA ASP A 118 4.93 -0.54 10.23
C ASP A 118 5.76 0.50 9.49
N ARG A 119 6.84 1.00 10.10
CA ARG A 119 7.77 1.94 9.47
C ARG A 119 8.44 1.35 8.22
N GLN A 120 8.87 0.09 8.30
CA GLN A 120 9.51 -0.59 7.18
C GLN A 120 8.49 -0.91 6.09
N ALA A 121 7.29 -1.33 6.50
CA ALA A 121 6.19 -1.62 5.59
C ALA A 121 5.77 -0.38 4.79
N LEU A 122 5.55 0.75 5.48
CA LEU A 122 5.22 2.03 4.86
C LEU A 122 6.34 2.55 3.97
N ARG A 123 7.60 2.46 4.40
CA ARG A 123 8.75 2.85 3.56
C ARG A 123 8.74 2.08 2.25
N SER A 124 8.58 0.76 2.32
CA SER A 124 8.54 -0.08 1.13
C SER A 124 7.37 0.26 0.23
N ALA A 125 6.17 0.42 0.79
CA ALA A 125 4.96 0.79 0.04
C ALA A 125 5.10 2.15 -0.68
N LEU A 126 5.69 3.15 0.00
CA LEU A 126 5.93 4.48 -0.57
C LEU A 126 6.93 4.43 -1.74
N ILE A 127 8.05 3.71 -1.58
CA ILE A 127 9.05 3.56 -2.64
C ILE A 127 8.47 2.81 -3.84
N LEU A 128 7.73 1.72 -3.61
CA LEU A 128 7.08 0.96 -4.68
C LEU A 128 6.06 1.81 -5.42
N SER A 129 5.24 2.59 -4.71
CA SER A 129 4.26 3.49 -5.31
C SER A 129 4.94 4.54 -6.21
N ALA A 130 5.97 5.21 -5.68
CA ALA A 130 6.73 6.23 -6.41
C ALA A 130 7.51 5.68 -7.62
N SER A 131 7.91 4.41 -7.58
CA SER A 131 8.78 3.82 -8.60
C SER A 131 8.16 3.74 -10.00
N LYS A 132 6.83 3.79 -10.10
CA LYS A 132 6.10 3.65 -11.35
C LYS A 132 6.16 4.92 -12.21
N ASP A 133 5.89 6.07 -11.60
CA ASP A 133 5.70 7.32 -12.33
C ASP A 133 6.14 8.58 -11.55
N GLY A 134 6.81 8.43 -10.41
CA GLY A 134 7.21 9.56 -9.56
C GLY A 134 6.04 10.22 -8.82
N GLN A 135 4.92 9.51 -8.68
CA GLN A 135 3.76 9.96 -7.94
C GLN A 135 3.42 8.96 -6.84
N VAL A 136 2.75 9.43 -5.79
CA VAL A 136 2.25 8.58 -4.73
C VAL A 136 0.85 9.00 -4.34
N THR A 137 -0.05 8.03 -4.25
CA THR A 137 -1.39 8.16 -3.69
C THR A 137 -1.55 7.27 -2.44
N LEU A 138 -2.55 7.57 -1.59
CA LEU A 138 -2.84 6.66 -0.47
C LEU A 138 -3.35 5.30 -0.96
N LEU A 139 -4.06 5.26 -2.09
CA LEU A 139 -4.50 4.01 -2.70
C LEU A 139 -3.32 3.13 -3.09
N GLU A 140 -2.29 3.69 -3.73
CA GLU A 140 -1.09 2.93 -4.11
C GLU A 140 -0.30 2.45 -2.88
N ILE A 141 -0.24 3.25 -1.81
CA ILE A 141 0.39 2.82 -0.55
C ILE A 141 -0.34 1.61 0.03
N ILE A 142 -1.68 1.61 -0.02
CA ILE A 142 -2.51 0.48 0.43
C ILE A 142 -2.27 -0.74 -0.48
N GLN A 143 -2.30 -0.56 -1.80
CA GLN A 143 -2.07 -1.62 -2.79
C GLN A 143 -0.68 -2.25 -2.63
N ASN A 144 0.35 -1.44 -2.46
CA ASN A 144 1.75 -1.87 -2.36
C ASN A 144 2.20 -2.19 -0.93
N TYR A 145 1.26 -2.28 0.02
CA TYR A 145 1.60 -2.58 1.41
C TYR A 145 2.10 -4.03 1.51
N PRO A 146 3.26 -4.30 2.14
CA PRO A 146 3.94 -5.60 2.03
C PRO A 146 3.38 -6.65 3.01
N THR A 147 2.06 -6.73 3.13
CA THR A 147 1.33 -7.73 3.91
C THR A 147 0.02 -8.08 3.20
N PRO A 148 -0.51 -9.31 3.35
CA PRO A 148 -1.79 -9.69 2.73
C PRO A 148 -2.96 -8.78 3.17
N ASP A 149 -2.90 -8.32 4.41
CA ASP A 149 -3.87 -7.42 5.02
C ASP A 149 -3.18 -6.13 5.45
N VAL A 150 -3.82 -4.99 5.20
CA VAL A 150 -3.46 -3.70 5.77
C VAL A 150 -4.63 -3.15 6.57
N GLU A 151 -4.38 -2.65 7.78
CA GLU A 151 -5.40 -1.93 8.55
C GLU A 151 -5.33 -0.44 8.24
N VAL A 152 -6.51 0.16 8.05
CA VAL A 152 -6.65 1.60 7.78
C VAL A 152 -7.67 2.20 8.75
N ASP A 153 -7.21 3.15 9.56
CA ASP A 153 -8.07 4.00 10.38
C ASP A 153 -8.75 5.04 9.49
N GLY A 154 -9.99 4.76 9.11
CA GLY A 154 -10.74 5.58 8.17
C GLY A 154 -11.16 6.94 8.77
N ASP A 155 -11.34 7.05 10.09
CA ASP A 155 -11.62 8.35 10.75
C ASP A 155 -10.44 9.31 10.63
N ARG A 156 -9.24 8.77 10.42
CA ARG A 156 -7.99 9.52 10.35
C ARG A 156 -7.40 9.55 8.95
N LEU A 157 -8.14 9.11 7.93
CA LEU A 157 -7.62 9.06 6.55
C LEU A 157 -7.20 10.44 6.02
N GLU A 158 -7.94 11.50 6.38
CA GLU A 158 -7.55 12.89 6.08
C GLU A 158 -6.18 13.24 6.68
N ASN A 159 -5.87 12.75 7.89
CA ASN A 159 -4.56 12.97 8.50
C ASN A 159 -3.46 12.33 7.67
N ALA A 160 -3.63 11.08 7.25
CA ALA A 160 -2.66 10.40 6.40
C ALA A 160 -2.44 11.16 5.08
N TYR A 161 -3.52 11.63 4.45
CA TYR A 161 -3.45 12.45 3.24
C TYR A 161 -2.65 13.75 3.47
N ARG A 162 -2.93 14.47 4.57
CA ARG A 162 -2.17 15.68 4.93
C ARG A 162 -0.70 15.37 5.18
N GLN A 163 -0.37 14.26 5.83
CA GLN A 163 1.03 13.86 6.04
C GLN A 163 1.74 13.52 4.74
N LEU A 164 1.06 12.81 3.84
CA LEU A 164 1.60 12.54 2.50
C LEU A 164 1.86 13.84 1.72
N ARG A 165 0.96 14.82 1.79
CA ARG A 165 1.16 16.15 1.17
C ARG A 165 2.32 16.94 1.77
N ARG A 166 2.60 16.77 3.07
CA ARG A 166 3.77 17.40 3.73
C ARG A 166 5.08 16.84 3.22
N LEU A 167 5.13 15.55 2.84
CA LEU A 167 6.33 14.97 2.21
C LEU A 167 6.71 15.76 0.96
N GLN A 168 5.78 16.05 0.06
CA GLN A 168 6.06 16.85 -1.14
C GLN A 168 6.64 18.22 -0.81
N THR A 169 6.10 18.91 0.20
CA THR A 169 6.60 20.24 0.57
C THR A 169 8.03 20.15 1.11
N GLY A 170 8.31 19.19 1.99
CA GLY A 170 9.66 18.94 2.50
C GLY A 170 10.66 18.54 1.41
N LEU A 171 10.23 17.74 0.42
CA LEU A 171 11.04 17.36 -0.73
C LEU A 171 11.37 18.56 -1.62
N GLN A 172 10.40 19.44 -1.87
CA GLN A 172 10.59 20.65 -2.68
C GLN A 172 11.59 21.62 -2.04
N ASP A 173 11.61 21.72 -0.72
CA ASP A 173 12.56 22.58 -0.03
C ASP A 173 13.99 22.03 -0.11
N LEU A 174 14.17 20.70 -0.12
CA LEU A 174 15.48 20.07 -0.33
C LEU A 174 16.01 20.25 -1.75
N LEU A 175 15.13 20.36 -2.75
CA LEU A 175 15.48 20.56 -4.15
C LEU A 175 15.96 21.99 -4.49
N LYS A 176 15.72 22.96 -3.60
CA LYS A 176 16.10 24.37 -3.81
C LYS A 176 17.54 24.69 -3.37
N PHE A 177 18.27 23.71 -2.84
CA PHE A 177 19.67 23.79 -2.44
C PHE A 177 20.57 23.07 -3.45
#